data_AF-A0AB39PW22-F1
#
_entry.id   AF-A0AB39PW22-F1
#
_cell.length_a   1.000
_cell.length_b   1.000
_cell.length_c   1.000
_cell.angle_alpha   90.00
_cell.angle_beta   90.00
_cell.angle_gamma   90.00
#
_symmetry.space_group_name_H-M   'P 1'
#
loop_
_entity.id
_entity.type
_entity.pdbx_description
1 polymer ?
#
loop_
_entity_poly.entity_id
_entity_poly.type
_entity_poly.pdbx_seq_one_letter_code
_entity_poly.pdbx_strand_id
1 'polypeptide(L)'
;MIARKLAVLTAAGACAVASLVNVPASQAATGDPVAFTGSVDTRIPMDRALFTLRADLPAARTAGLADGDEVPMLKLPTAGISTSGNSFSVAVDPADVPENYIGSNGLVSLELEIYDPQSNRYAWTTQSVRLVGAPATRSAGAAGRSWADPLASGRAAVGARSATSRPPKVKVHLGRAPKGAKNAFVSRADTCRTTKIGQNDAWATIGEGYPAAPGYGTKRGTVWMTHSNGSEITYGAAVTTDGQKWSAEGSASVANTQGFDFQWAPDDFMSISYRTEVRYYKYKYDCGGVIVNRKVKAALETGGVKTIHTDGLPPHWLSRAKCTFNMPAGTWTKTTGKAYANSGGVKISSVIGIELSTARTYTKGSSLSYKMDAGHDSLCGDTDKPNPASKVQQYYNRIEEEL
;
A
#
# COMPACT_ATOMS: atom_id res chain seq x y z
N MET A 1 31.45 -13.68 61.56
CA MET A 1 30.34 -13.59 60.60
C MET A 1 30.67 -12.51 59.59
N ILE A 2 30.66 -12.85 58.31
CA ILE A 2 31.25 -12.09 57.20
C ILE A 2 30.23 -11.08 56.66
N ALA A 3 30.59 -9.80 56.65
CA ALA A 3 29.83 -8.74 56.00
C ALA A 3 30.05 -8.81 54.48
N ARG A 4 28.96 -8.92 53.70
CA ARG A 4 28.99 -8.73 52.24
C ARG A 4 28.38 -7.37 51.88
N LYS A 5 29.23 -6.49 51.38
CA LYS A 5 28.87 -5.27 50.64
C LYS A 5 28.34 -5.67 49.27
N LEU A 6 27.21 -5.08 48.85
CA LEU A 6 26.76 -5.08 47.45
C LEU A 6 26.67 -3.63 47.00
N ALA A 7 27.55 -3.28 46.07
CA ALA A 7 27.58 -2.00 45.37
C ALA A 7 26.48 -1.99 44.31
N VAL A 8 25.63 -0.98 44.34
CA VAL A 8 24.66 -0.70 43.28
C VAL A 8 25.35 0.21 42.27
N LEU A 9 25.62 -0.32 41.07
CA LEU A 9 26.08 0.45 39.93
C LEU A 9 24.92 1.31 39.38
N THR A 10 25.13 2.62 39.37
CA THR A 10 24.39 3.60 38.58
C THR A 10 24.64 3.38 37.09
N ALA A 11 23.65 2.87 36.37
CA ALA A 11 23.64 2.86 34.91
C ALA A 11 23.18 4.24 34.40
N ALA A 12 24.13 5.03 33.89
CA ALA A 12 23.84 6.25 33.15
C ALA A 12 23.26 5.88 31.77
N GLY A 13 21.96 6.11 31.59
CA GLY A 13 21.30 5.97 30.30
C GLY A 13 21.74 7.08 29.35
N ALA A 14 22.46 6.72 28.29
CA ALA A 14 22.76 7.61 27.18
C ALA A 14 21.47 7.85 26.37
N CYS A 15 20.92 9.05 26.46
CA CYS A 15 19.90 9.53 25.53
C CYS A 15 20.57 9.73 24.16
N ALA A 16 20.38 8.78 23.24
CA ALA A 16 20.73 8.98 21.85
C ALA A 16 19.74 9.99 21.24
N VAL A 17 20.19 11.22 21.03
CA VAL A 17 19.44 12.22 20.26
C VAL A 17 19.43 11.74 18.81
N ALA A 18 18.30 11.21 18.34
CA ALA A 18 18.09 10.94 16.93
C ALA A 18 18.10 12.28 16.18
N SER A 19 19.17 12.54 15.44
CA SER A 19 19.33 13.73 14.61
C SER A 19 18.53 13.60 13.32
N LEU A 20 17.80 14.65 12.96
CA LEU A 20 17.21 14.81 11.63
C LEU A 20 18.35 14.84 10.61
N VAL A 21 18.39 13.86 9.70
CA VAL A 21 19.34 13.86 8.58
C VAL A 21 18.75 14.72 7.47
N ASN A 22 19.20 15.97 7.39
CA ASN A 22 18.87 16.85 6.26
C ASN A 22 19.80 16.52 5.09
N VAL A 23 19.22 16.16 3.94
CA VAL A 23 19.97 16.05 2.68
C VAL A 23 20.16 17.47 2.13
N PRO A 24 21.37 17.86 1.70
CA PRO A 24 21.58 19.14 1.02
C PRO A 24 20.61 19.24 -0.15
N ALA A 25 19.99 20.40 -0.35
CA ALA A 25 19.10 20.61 -1.48
C ALA A 25 19.90 20.49 -2.80
N SER A 26 19.92 19.30 -3.39
CA SER A 26 20.20 19.16 -4.81
C SER A 26 19.06 19.88 -5.54
N GLN A 27 19.39 20.83 -6.42
CA GLN A 27 18.38 21.40 -7.30
C GLN A 27 17.91 20.25 -8.18
N ALA A 28 16.64 19.84 -8.03
CA ALA A 28 16.02 18.86 -8.90
C ALA A 28 16.28 19.29 -10.35
N ALA A 29 17.10 18.54 -11.07
CA ALA A 29 17.40 18.86 -12.44
C ALA A 29 16.10 18.69 -13.25
N THR A 30 15.88 19.55 -14.25
CA THR A 30 14.90 19.26 -15.30
C THR A 30 15.24 17.90 -15.92
N GLY A 31 14.59 16.83 -15.45
CA GLY A 31 14.93 15.45 -15.81
C GLY A 31 14.75 14.40 -14.71
N ASP A 32 14.55 14.79 -13.44
CA ASP A 32 14.37 13.80 -12.36
C ASP A 32 13.14 12.91 -12.61
N PRO A 33 13.23 11.60 -12.28
CA PRO A 33 12.13 10.67 -12.52
C PRO A 33 10.94 11.03 -11.63
N VAL A 34 9.76 11.10 -12.24
CA VAL A 34 8.50 11.31 -11.51
C VAL A 34 8.20 10.08 -10.66
N ALA A 35 8.16 10.27 -9.34
CA ALA A 35 7.85 9.23 -8.38
C ALA A 35 6.35 8.94 -8.34
N PHE A 36 5.52 9.97 -8.22
CA PHE A 36 4.06 9.85 -8.28
C PHE A 36 3.40 11.16 -8.71
N THR A 37 2.15 11.07 -9.14
CA THR A 37 1.32 12.23 -9.50
C THR A 37 0.06 12.26 -8.65
N GLY A 38 -0.59 13.41 -8.54
CA GLY A 38 -1.87 13.46 -7.87
C GLY A 38 -2.70 14.68 -8.19
N SER A 39 -3.88 14.72 -7.58
CA SER A 39 -4.78 15.87 -7.64
C SER A 39 -5.46 16.07 -6.30
N VAL A 40 -5.57 17.31 -5.88
CA VAL A 40 -6.43 17.70 -4.76
C VAL A 40 -7.87 17.80 -5.24
N ASP A 41 -8.80 17.36 -4.40
CA ASP A 41 -10.23 17.29 -4.73
C ASP A 41 -10.93 18.65 -4.80
N THR A 42 -10.32 19.68 -4.24
CA THR A 42 -10.81 21.07 -4.33
C THR A 42 -10.27 21.77 -5.58
N ARG A 43 -11.02 22.74 -6.11
CA ARG A 43 -10.57 23.60 -7.23
C ARG A 43 -9.59 24.70 -6.80
N ILE A 44 -8.94 24.54 -5.64
CA ILE A 44 -8.02 25.54 -5.10
C ILE A 44 -6.70 25.42 -5.86
N PRO A 45 -6.21 26.51 -6.51
CA PRO A 45 -4.87 26.52 -7.09
C PRO A 45 -3.82 26.22 -6.03
N MET A 46 -2.87 25.34 -6.35
CA MET A 46 -1.82 24.92 -5.42
C MET A 46 -0.51 25.72 -5.57
N ASP A 47 -0.53 26.83 -6.30
CA ASP A 47 0.64 27.69 -6.56
C ASP A 47 1.22 28.31 -5.28
N ARG A 48 0.40 28.47 -4.23
CA ARG A 48 0.80 29.03 -2.93
C ARG A 48 0.81 28.02 -1.78
N ALA A 49 0.58 26.74 -2.09
CA ALA A 49 0.62 25.69 -1.08
C ALA A 49 2.06 25.46 -0.60
N LEU A 50 2.20 25.21 0.70
CA LEU A 50 3.44 24.75 1.30
C LEU A 50 3.47 23.23 1.24
N PHE A 51 4.50 22.69 0.62
CA PHE A 51 4.70 21.25 0.51
C PHE A 51 5.74 20.77 1.51
N THR A 52 5.55 19.58 2.04
CA THR A 52 6.63 18.82 2.69
C THR A 52 6.65 17.41 2.15
N LEU A 53 7.81 16.97 1.68
CA LEU A 53 8.03 15.64 1.16
C LEU A 53 8.98 14.88 2.09
N ARG A 54 8.62 13.64 2.42
CA ARG A 54 9.45 12.76 3.25
C ARG A 54 9.50 11.34 2.69
N ALA A 55 10.54 10.60 3.03
CA ALA A 55 10.56 9.14 2.91
C ALA A 55 10.53 8.49 4.29
N ASP A 56 9.72 7.43 4.41
CA ASP A 56 9.66 6.60 5.61
C ASP A 56 10.79 5.58 5.63
N LEU A 57 11.26 5.25 6.83
CA LEU A 57 12.02 4.03 7.02
C LEU A 57 11.18 2.80 6.65
N PRO A 58 11.78 1.75 6.05
CA PRO A 58 11.09 0.50 5.78
C PRO A 58 10.50 -0.08 7.07
N ALA A 59 9.36 -0.73 6.97
CA ALA A 59 8.65 -1.26 8.14
C ALA A 59 9.50 -2.20 9.01
N ALA A 60 10.41 -2.96 8.40
CA ALA A 60 11.36 -3.81 9.13
C ALA A 60 12.26 -3.02 10.10
N ARG A 61 12.54 -1.74 9.80
CA ARG A 61 13.35 -0.84 10.63
C ARG A 61 12.52 -0.13 11.70
N THR A 62 11.23 0.09 11.44
CA THR A 62 10.33 0.72 12.42
C THR A 62 9.62 -0.29 13.32
N ALA A 63 9.74 -1.59 13.03
CA ALA A 63 9.07 -2.63 13.80
C ALA A 63 9.50 -2.74 15.26
N GLY A 64 10.77 -2.40 15.56
CA GLY A 64 11.30 -2.42 16.92
C GLY A 64 10.99 -1.16 17.75
N LEU A 65 10.35 -0.14 17.17
CA LEU A 65 10.05 1.10 17.88
C LEU A 65 8.91 0.87 18.89
N ALA A 66 9.10 1.36 20.11
CA ALA A 66 8.08 1.43 21.14
C ALA A 66 7.13 2.61 20.91
N ASP A 67 6.01 2.61 21.62
CA ASP A 67 5.13 3.78 21.65
C ASP A 67 5.82 4.92 22.41
N GLY A 68 5.83 6.12 21.81
CA GLY A 68 6.58 7.27 22.28
C GLY A 68 7.91 7.49 21.56
N ASP A 69 8.43 6.47 20.84
CA ASP A 69 9.67 6.61 20.08
C ASP A 69 9.49 7.50 18.86
N GLU A 70 10.50 8.34 18.63
CA GLU A 70 10.60 9.13 17.41
C GLU A 70 10.91 8.22 16.21
N VAL A 71 10.19 8.45 15.12
CA VAL A 71 10.37 7.75 13.85
C VAL A 71 11.23 8.64 12.96
N PRO A 72 12.46 8.24 12.63
CA PRO A 72 13.29 8.99 11.71
C PRO A 72 12.62 9.06 10.34
N MET A 73 12.35 10.29 9.89
CA MET A 73 11.81 10.57 8.57
C MET A 73 12.89 11.28 7.76
N LEU A 74 13.14 10.83 6.54
CA LEU A 74 14.04 11.53 5.64
C LEU A 74 13.30 12.70 5.00
N LYS A 75 13.72 13.93 5.25
CA LYS A 75 13.20 15.11 4.56
C LYS A 75 13.80 15.16 3.15
N LEU A 76 12.94 15.17 2.13
CA LEU A 76 13.34 15.22 0.73
C LEU A 76 13.18 16.64 0.16
N PRO A 77 13.96 17.00 -0.87
CA PRO A 77 13.78 18.28 -1.56
C PRO A 77 12.36 18.43 -2.14
N THR A 78 11.77 19.62 -2.00
CA THR A 78 10.47 19.93 -2.59
C THR A 78 10.57 20.63 -3.94
N ALA A 79 11.80 20.89 -4.43
CA ALA A 79 12.03 21.54 -5.72
C ALA A 79 11.53 20.70 -6.91
N GLY A 80 11.46 19.37 -6.75
CA GLY A 80 10.88 18.45 -7.73
C GLY A 80 9.35 18.40 -7.74
N ILE A 81 8.67 19.20 -6.91
CA ILE A 81 7.21 19.28 -6.89
C ILE A 81 6.76 20.38 -7.86
N SER A 82 5.98 19.99 -8.86
CA SER A 82 5.33 20.91 -9.80
C SER A 82 3.82 20.85 -9.67
N THR A 83 3.14 21.97 -9.90
CA THR A 83 1.68 22.09 -9.78
C THR A 83 1.08 22.68 -11.06
N SER A 84 -0.14 22.24 -11.38
CA SER A 84 -0.95 22.77 -12.49
C SER A 84 -2.42 22.69 -12.10
N GLY A 85 -3.03 23.84 -11.83
CA GLY A 85 -4.37 23.91 -11.24
C GLY A 85 -4.44 23.19 -9.90
N ASN A 86 -5.28 22.16 -9.81
CA ASN A 86 -5.43 21.28 -8.65
C ASN A 86 -4.60 19.98 -8.76
N SER A 87 -3.74 19.84 -9.76
CA SER A 87 -2.91 18.66 -9.97
C SER A 87 -1.44 18.93 -9.61
N PHE A 88 -0.75 17.91 -9.14
CA PHE A 88 0.68 17.97 -8.80
C PHE A 88 1.45 16.77 -9.35
N SER A 89 2.74 16.95 -9.54
CA SER A 89 3.70 15.89 -9.84
C SER A 89 4.86 15.98 -8.86
N VAL A 90 5.30 14.84 -8.32
CA VAL A 90 6.42 14.74 -7.40
C VAL A 90 7.55 14.00 -8.10
N ALA A 91 8.61 14.72 -8.45
CA ALA A 91 9.88 14.15 -8.90
C ALA A 91 10.84 14.03 -7.71
N VAL A 92 11.54 12.91 -7.64
CA VAL A 92 12.54 12.62 -6.60
C VAL A 92 13.74 12.00 -7.30
N ASP A 93 14.94 12.55 -7.13
CA ASP A 93 16.16 11.86 -7.57
C ASP A 93 16.35 10.62 -6.70
N PRO A 94 16.45 9.40 -7.26
CA PRO A 94 16.79 8.21 -6.50
C PRO A 94 18.08 8.31 -5.68
N ALA A 95 19.01 9.20 -6.06
CA ALA A 95 20.23 9.47 -5.28
C ALA A 95 19.95 10.18 -3.95
N ASP A 96 18.83 10.90 -3.83
CA ASP A 96 18.42 11.59 -2.59
C ASP A 96 17.80 10.63 -1.56
N VAL A 97 17.56 9.36 -1.93
CA VAL A 97 16.99 8.33 -1.03
C VAL A 97 18.08 7.33 -0.64
N PRO A 98 18.66 7.42 0.57
CA PRO A 98 19.68 6.49 1.04
C PRO A 98 19.16 5.06 1.15
N GLU A 99 20.06 4.07 1.05
CA GLU A 99 19.69 2.65 1.01
C GLU A 99 18.89 2.18 2.23
N ASN A 100 19.10 2.77 3.41
CA ASN A 100 18.34 2.41 4.61
C ASN A 100 16.86 2.86 4.57
N TYR A 101 16.48 3.71 3.61
CA TYR A 101 15.09 4.09 3.32
C TYR A 101 14.46 3.22 2.22
N ILE A 102 15.23 2.31 1.60
CA ILE A 102 14.80 1.44 0.52
C ILE A 102 14.56 0.03 1.09
N GLY A 103 13.34 -0.49 0.94
CA GLY A 103 12.98 -1.85 1.32
C GLY A 103 13.75 -2.89 0.49
N SER A 104 13.81 -4.13 0.98
CA SER A 104 14.53 -5.25 0.33
C SER A 104 14.03 -5.61 -1.07
N ASN A 105 12.83 -5.15 -1.43
CA ASN A 105 12.18 -5.28 -2.73
C ASN A 105 12.22 -3.99 -3.57
N GLY A 106 13.01 -2.99 -3.16
CA GLY A 106 13.09 -1.69 -3.81
C GLY A 106 11.93 -0.76 -3.49
N LEU A 107 11.05 -1.10 -2.54
CA LEU A 107 9.95 -0.23 -2.16
C LEU A 107 10.44 0.94 -1.31
N VAL A 108 9.94 2.13 -1.63
CA VAL A 108 10.09 3.35 -0.83
C VAL A 108 8.69 3.89 -0.57
N SER A 109 8.39 4.23 0.69
CA SER A 109 7.15 4.91 1.03
C SER A 109 7.42 6.41 1.15
N LEU A 110 6.77 7.18 0.28
CA LEU A 110 6.87 8.63 0.24
C LEU A 110 5.64 9.23 0.92
N GLU A 111 5.84 10.28 1.70
CA GLU A 111 4.76 11.07 2.29
C GLU A 111 4.79 12.49 1.76
N LEU A 112 3.63 12.97 1.32
CA LEU A 112 3.43 14.35 0.91
C LEU A 112 2.41 15.01 1.82
N GLU A 113 2.82 16.13 2.39
CA GLU A 113 1.96 17.07 3.11
C GLU A 113 1.76 18.31 2.26
N ILE A 114 0.51 18.78 2.22
CA ILE A 114 0.12 20.00 1.51
C ILE A 114 -0.61 20.87 2.51
N TYR A 115 -0.08 22.06 2.77
CA TYR A 115 -0.73 23.06 3.59
C TYR A 115 -0.99 24.32 2.77
N ASP A 116 -2.26 24.70 2.63
CA ASP A 116 -2.63 25.97 2.01
C ASP A 116 -2.85 27.05 3.09
N PRO A 117 -1.94 28.04 3.21
CA PRO A 117 -2.08 29.11 4.19
C PRO A 117 -3.24 30.07 3.93
N GLN A 118 -3.74 30.16 2.69
CA GLN A 118 -4.83 31.09 2.34
C GLN A 118 -6.17 30.57 2.82
N SER A 119 -6.49 29.31 2.49
CA SER A 119 -7.74 28.67 2.92
C SER A 119 -7.62 27.94 4.27
N ASN A 120 -6.43 27.92 4.87
CA ASN A 120 -6.11 27.17 6.09
C ASN A 120 -6.55 25.70 5.98
N ARG A 121 -6.18 25.08 4.85
CA ARG A 121 -6.48 23.69 4.52
C ARG A 121 -5.22 22.84 4.60
N TYR A 122 -5.40 21.58 4.95
CA TYR A 122 -4.33 20.62 5.12
C TYR A 122 -4.71 19.32 4.44
N ALA A 123 -3.72 18.72 3.80
CA ALA A 123 -3.81 17.40 3.24
C ALA A 123 -2.53 16.61 3.53
N TRP A 124 -2.69 15.30 3.58
CA TRP A 124 -1.61 14.34 3.73
C TRP A 124 -1.92 13.15 2.84
N THR A 125 -0.90 12.60 2.19
CA THR A 125 -0.98 11.31 1.50
C THR A 125 0.33 10.57 1.67
N THR A 126 0.26 9.24 1.64
CA THR A 126 1.42 8.36 1.50
C THR A 126 1.29 7.55 0.22
N GLN A 127 2.41 7.27 -0.43
CA GLN A 127 2.43 6.44 -1.63
C GLN A 127 3.70 5.60 -1.65
N SER A 128 3.54 4.29 -1.83
CA SER A 128 4.67 3.43 -2.16
C SER A 128 5.03 3.54 -3.63
N VAL A 129 6.32 3.65 -3.90
CA VAL A 129 6.96 3.60 -5.22
C VAL A 129 8.04 2.54 -5.19
N ARG A 130 8.37 1.96 -6.36
CA ARG A 130 9.47 0.99 -6.48
C ARG A 130 10.64 1.64 -7.22
N LEU A 131 11.82 1.57 -6.63
CA LEU A 131 13.07 1.85 -7.32
C LEU A 131 13.40 0.71 -8.28
N VAL A 132 13.54 1.01 -9.57
CA VAL A 132 13.93 0.06 -10.62
C VAL A 132 15.17 0.57 -11.37
N GLY A 133 15.84 -0.34 -12.10
CA GLY A 133 17.08 -0.05 -12.82
C GLY A 133 18.32 -0.65 -12.17
N ALA A 134 19.45 -0.58 -12.87
CA ALA A 134 20.72 -1.12 -12.38
C ALA A 134 21.31 -0.22 -11.27
N PRO A 135 22.05 -0.77 -10.30
CA PRO A 135 22.89 0.05 -9.42
C PRO A 135 23.90 0.80 -10.29
N ALA A 136 24.13 2.07 -9.99
CA ALA A 136 25.17 2.84 -10.67
C ALA A 136 26.50 2.09 -10.55
N THR A 137 27.04 1.58 -11.66
CA THR A 137 28.47 1.26 -11.71
C THR A 137 29.20 2.61 -11.64
N ARG A 138 30.40 2.67 -11.01
CA ARG A 138 31.12 3.93 -10.71
C ARG A 138 31.34 4.88 -11.91
N SER A 139 31.04 4.45 -13.13
CA SER A 139 31.24 5.19 -14.38
C SER A 139 29.94 5.63 -15.06
N ALA A 140 28.77 5.14 -14.62
CA ALA A 140 27.47 5.58 -15.09
C ALA A 140 26.77 6.26 -13.90
N GLY A 141 26.54 7.57 -13.97
CA GLY A 141 25.82 8.30 -12.92
C GLY A 141 24.42 7.70 -12.64
N ALA A 142 23.69 8.28 -11.69
CA ALA A 142 22.33 7.86 -11.30
C ALA A 142 21.30 7.72 -12.44
N ALA A 143 21.65 8.10 -13.68
CA ALA A 143 20.89 8.05 -14.92
C ALA A 143 20.28 6.68 -15.32
N GLY A 144 20.57 5.60 -14.59
CA GLY A 144 19.98 4.27 -14.82
C GLY A 144 18.81 3.90 -13.91
N ARG A 145 18.52 4.68 -12.87
CA ARG A 145 17.49 4.39 -11.87
C ARG A 145 16.21 5.20 -12.13
N SER A 146 15.05 4.58 -11.97
CA SER A 146 13.76 5.25 -12.09
C SER A 146 12.75 4.73 -11.08
N TRP A 147 11.66 5.48 -10.91
CA TRP A 147 10.53 5.07 -10.08
C TRP A 147 9.50 4.32 -10.90
N ALA A 148 8.87 3.33 -10.27
CA ALA A 148 7.79 2.57 -10.86
C ALA A 148 6.62 2.36 -9.90
N ASP A 149 5.43 2.15 -10.46
CA ASP A 149 4.26 1.69 -9.70
C ASP A 149 4.55 0.27 -9.17
N PRO A 150 4.49 0.04 -7.84
CA PRO A 150 4.69 -1.28 -7.24
C PRO A 150 3.80 -2.37 -7.83
N LEU A 151 2.56 -2.02 -8.21
CA LEU A 151 1.55 -2.96 -8.73
C LEU A 151 1.72 -3.30 -10.21
N ALA A 152 2.30 -2.38 -10.99
CA ALA A 152 2.50 -2.56 -12.43
C ALA A 152 3.87 -3.17 -12.77
N SER A 153 4.89 -2.90 -11.96
CA SER A 153 6.27 -3.34 -12.21
C SER A 153 6.54 -4.81 -11.86
N GLY A 154 5.67 -5.43 -11.05
CA GLY A 154 5.95 -6.74 -10.45
C GLY A 154 7.25 -6.73 -9.62
N ARG A 155 7.65 -7.89 -9.11
CA ARG A 155 8.99 -8.05 -8.50
C ARG A 155 10.02 -8.20 -9.62
N ALA A 156 10.21 -7.16 -10.42
CA ALA A 156 11.26 -7.15 -11.41
C ALA A 156 12.62 -7.09 -10.68
N ALA A 157 13.52 -8.02 -11.01
CA ALA A 157 14.89 -7.96 -10.51
C ALA A 157 15.52 -6.62 -10.91
N VAL A 158 16.33 -6.07 -10.00
CA VAL A 158 17.25 -4.96 -10.27
C VAL A 158 17.97 -5.24 -11.59
N GLY A 159 17.62 -4.53 -12.68
CA GLY A 159 18.17 -4.75 -14.03
C GLY A 159 17.16 -5.06 -15.15
N ALA A 160 15.86 -5.22 -14.87
CA ALA A 160 14.86 -5.30 -15.94
C ALA A 160 14.72 -3.96 -16.67
N ARG A 161 14.72 -3.98 -18.02
CA ARG A 161 14.53 -2.78 -18.85
C ARG A 161 13.19 -2.13 -18.52
N SER A 162 13.22 -0.82 -18.30
CA SER A 162 12.07 0.03 -17.97
C SER A 162 10.94 -0.18 -19.00
N ALA A 163 9.93 -0.98 -18.64
CA ALA A 163 8.61 -0.79 -19.23
C ALA A 163 8.21 0.66 -18.90
N THR A 164 7.52 1.35 -19.80
CA THR A 164 7.00 2.71 -19.60
C THR A 164 6.09 2.76 -18.36
N SER A 165 6.73 2.84 -17.20
CA SER A 165 6.05 2.76 -15.92
C SER A 165 5.36 4.08 -15.71
N ARG A 166 4.03 4.04 -15.70
CA ARG A 166 3.24 5.19 -15.32
C ARG A 166 3.42 5.40 -13.83
N PRO A 167 3.76 6.62 -13.37
CA PRO A 167 3.80 6.91 -11.95
C PRO A 167 2.41 6.66 -11.33
N PRO A 168 2.32 6.12 -10.11
CA PRO A 168 1.05 5.97 -9.42
C PRO A 168 0.35 7.33 -9.30
N LYS A 169 -0.98 7.32 -9.40
CA LYS A 169 -1.82 8.51 -9.31
C LYS A 169 -2.63 8.49 -8.03
N VAL A 170 -2.50 9.54 -7.21
CA VAL A 170 -3.24 9.68 -5.95
C VAL A 170 -4.28 10.80 -6.04
N LYS A 171 -5.43 10.60 -5.41
CA LYS A 171 -6.38 11.68 -5.11
C LYS A 171 -6.21 12.03 -3.65
N VAL A 172 -6.16 13.31 -3.35
CA VAL A 172 -5.90 13.80 -2.00
C VAL A 172 -7.01 14.75 -1.57
N HIS A 173 -7.58 14.55 -0.39
CA HIS A 173 -8.60 15.45 0.16
C HIS A 173 -7.98 16.62 0.91
N LEU A 174 -8.38 17.86 0.57
CA LEU A 174 -8.01 19.05 1.35
C LEU A 174 -9.00 19.29 2.50
N GLY A 175 -8.66 18.73 3.66
CA GLY A 175 -9.39 18.89 4.91
C GLY A 175 -9.10 20.22 5.61
N ARG A 176 -9.81 20.46 6.72
CA ARG A 176 -9.51 21.60 7.61
C ARG A 176 -8.16 21.36 8.30
N ALA A 177 -7.29 22.37 8.27
CA ALA A 177 -6.04 22.32 9.00
C ALA A 177 -6.29 22.33 10.53
N PRO A 178 -5.45 21.65 11.32
CA PRO A 178 -5.57 21.64 12.77
C PRO A 178 -5.31 23.04 13.35
N LYS A 179 -5.81 23.27 14.57
CA LYS A 179 -5.61 24.54 15.27
C LYS A 179 -4.10 24.78 15.47
N GLY A 180 -3.61 25.94 15.02
CA GLY A 180 -2.20 26.31 15.13
C GLY A 180 -1.31 25.88 13.96
N ALA A 181 -1.83 25.12 12.98
CA ALA A 181 -1.06 24.72 11.79
C ALA A 181 -0.39 25.89 11.07
N LYS A 182 -1.09 27.02 10.91
CA LYS A 182 -0.52 28.22 10.29
C LYS A 182 0.80 28.64 10.92
N ASN A 183 0.86 28.68 12.25
CA ASN A 183 2.06 29.08 12.96
C ASN A 183 3.13 27.97 12.90
N ALA A 184 2.72 26.71 12.95
CA ALA A 184 3.63 25.57 12.84
C ALA A 184 4.35 25.54 11.48
N PHE A 185 3.63 25.73 10.37
CA PHE A 185 4.21 25.70 9.02
C PHE A 185 4.92 27.00 8.63
N VAL A 186 4.47 28.16 9.13
CA VAL A 186 5.10 29.45 8.81
C VAL A 186 6.36 29.71 9.64
N SER A 187 6.42 29.23 10.89
CA SER A 187 7.56 29.51 11.78
C SER A 187 8.87 28.82 11.36
N ARG A 188 8.84 27.89 10.38
CA ARG A 188 9.99 27.20 9.77
C ARG A 188 10.96 26.50 10.74
N ALA A 189 10.65 26.40 12.03
CA ALA A 189 11.51 25.72 12.97
C ALA A 189 11.43 24.21 12.71
N ASP A 190 12.58 23.53 12.55
CA ASP A 190 12.75 22.06 12.44
C ASP A 190 12.38 21.34 13.77
N THR A 191 11.29 21.77 14.41
CA THR A 191 10.76 21.25 15.67
C THR A 191 9.75 20.13 15.46
N CYS A 192 9.46 19.80 14.21
CA CYS A 192 8.47 18.81 13.87
C CYS A 192 9.02 17.39 13.99
N ARG A 193 8.28 16.52 14.67
CA ARG A 193 8.66 15.13 14.94
C ARG A 193 7.52 14.19 14.62
N THR A 194 7.85 13.03 14.07
CA THR A 194 6.90 11.92 13.94
C THR A 194 7.17 10.93 15.06
N THR A 195 6.14 10.56 15.80
CA THR A 195 6.25 9.63 16.93
C THR A 195 5.32 8.45 16.70
N LYS A 196 5.76 7.22 16.97
CA LYS A 196 4.88 6.05 17.02
C LYS A 196 4.01 6.14 18.29
N ILE A 197 2.71 5.99 18.15
CA ILE A 197 1.74 6.16 19.26
C ILE A 197 0.83 4.95 19.45
N GLY A 198 1.12 3.85 18.77
CA GLY A 198 0.35 2.63 18.87
C GLY A 198 0.45 1.76 17.62
N GLN A 199 -0.14 0.58 17.73
CA GLN A 199 -0.27 -0.37 16.64
C GLN A 199 -1.58 -1.15 16.77
N ASN A 200 -2.14 -1.61 15.65
CA ASN A 200 -3.34 -2.45 15.62
C ASN A 200 -3.20 -3.44 14.47
N ASP A 201 -3.72 -4.65 14.68
CA ASP A 201 -3.77 -5.65 13.64
C ASP A 201 -5.19 -5.65 13.03
N ALA A 202 -5.27 -5.78 11.71
CA ALA A 202 -6.52 -5.69 10.96
C ALA A 202 -6.57 -6.77 9.89
N TRP A 203 -7.75 -7.35 9.68
CA TRP A 203 -7.95 -8.36 8.64
C TRP A 203 -8.12 -7.69 7.28
N ALA A 204 -7.29 -8.07 6.32
CA ALA A 204 -7.32 -7.53 4.97
C ALA A 204 -7.63 -8.62 3.94
N THR A 205 -8.62 -8.36 3.08
CA THR A 205 -8.94 -9.19 1.92
C THR A 205 -7.83 -9.05 0.88
N ILE A 206 -7.10 -10.14 0.71
CA ILE A 206 -6.01 -10.25 -0.27
C ILE A 206 -6.45 -10.91 -1.56
N GLY A 207 -7.60 -11.58 -1.58
CA GLY A 207 -8.16 -12.15 -2.80
C GLY A 207 -9.60 -12.59 -2.57
N GLU A 208 -10.32 -12.76 -3.68
CA GLU A 208 -11.68 -13.27 -3.68
C GLU A 208 -11.81 -14.38 -4.72
N GLY A 209 -12.43 -15.48 -4.33
CA GLY A 209 -12.76 -16.61 -5.19
C GLY A 209 -14.26 -16.75 -5.34
N TYR A 210 -14.71 -17.07 -6.54
CA TYR A 210 -16.10 -17.25 -6.90
C TYR A 210 -16.26 -18.61 -7.60
N PRO A 211 -16.16 -19.73 -6.85
CA PRO A 211 -16.38 -21.05 -7.41
C PRO A 211 -17.85 -21.21 -7.77
N ALA A 212 -18.15 -22.05 -8.76
CA ALA A 212 -19.53 -22.28 -9.13
C ALA A 212 -20.28 -23.04 -8.00
N ALA A 213 -21.41 -22.48 -7.58
CA ALA A 213 -22.26 -23.06 -6.53
C ALA A 213 -23.07 -24.25 -7.04
N PRO A 214 -23.35 -25.26 -6.21
CA PRO A 214 -24.16 -26.39 -6.63
C PRO A 214 -25.56 -25.92 -7.04
N GLY A 215 -26.01 -26.38 -8.21
CA GLY A 215 -27.26 -25.97 -8.84
C GLY A 215 -27.53 -26.73 -10.14
N TYR A 216 -26.47 -27.21 -10.81
CA TYR A 216 -26.55 -28.05 -12.01
C TYR A 216 -25.50 -29.18 -12.06
N GLY A 217 -24.86 -29.51 -10.93
CA GLY A 217 -23.89 -30.61 -10.78
C GLY A 217 -23.77 -31.09 -9.34
N THR A 218 -23.16 -32.27 -9.13
CA THR A 218 -23.12 -32.96 -7.81
C THR A 218 -21.97 -32.54 -6.90
N LYS A 219 -21.02 -31.74 -7.39
CA LYS A 219 -19.85 -31.26 -6.63
C LYS A 219 -19.64 -29.76 -6.84
N ARG A 220 -19.32 -29.03 -5.77
CA ARG A 220 -18.98 -27.61 -5.83
C ARG A 220 -17.65 -27.40 -6.57
N GLY A 221 -17.52 -26.28 -7.29
CA GLY A 221 -16.23 -25.88 -7.87
C GLY A 221 -15.21 -25.62 -6.76
N THR A 222 -13.93 -25.92 -7.00
CA THR A 222 -12.86 -25.66 -6.01
C THR A 222 -12.06 -24.43 -6.43
N VAL A 223 -11.82 -23.53 -5.49
CA VAL A 223 -10.93 -22.38 -5.67
C VAL A 223 -9.97 -22.27 -4.50
N TRP A 224 -8.74 -21.84 -4.77
CA TRP A 224 -7.73 -21.55 -3.75
C TRP A 224 -6.87 -20.38 -4.18
N MET A 225 -6.23 -19.75 -3.21
CA MET A 225 -5.23 -18.71 -3.43
C MET A 225 -3.88 -19.20 -2.91
N THR A 226 -2.83 -18.92 -3.67
CA THR A 226 -1.44 -19.03 -3.19
C THR A 226 -0.88 -17.63 -3.04
N HIS A 227 -0.32 -17.34 -1.87
CA HIS A 227 0.35 -16.08 -1.57
C HIS A 227 1.76 -16.38 -1.06
N SER A 228 2.68 -16.66 -1.98
CA SER A 228 4.09 -17.00 -1.75
C SER A 228 4.85 -15.86 -1.09
N ASN A 229 5.91 -16.20 -0.34
CA ASN A 229 6.82 -15.26 0.30
C ASN A 229 7.37 -14.20 -0.69
N GLY A 230 7.35 -12.93 -0.27
CA GLY A 230 7.80 -11.77 -1.04
C GLY A 230 6.83 -11.31 -2.11
N SER A 231 5.59 -11.81 -2.09
CA SER A 231 4.44 -11.19 -2.74
C SER A 231 4.08 -9.89 -2.07
N GLU A 232 3.48 -8.97 -2.82
CA GLU A 232 3.20 -7.63 -2.34
C GLU A 232 1.73 -7.26 -2.51
N ILE A 233 1.22 -6.51 -1.55
CA ILE A 233 -0.12 -5.95 -1.55
C ILE A 233 -0.03 -4.49 -1.11
N THR A 234 -0.80 -3.64 -1.77
CA THR A 234 -0.95 -2.24 -1.40
C THR A 234 -2.15 -2.09 -0.48
N TYR A 235 -1.91 -1.56 0.70
CA TYR A 235 -2.91 -1.35 1.74
C TYR A 235 -3.20 0.14 1.87
N GLY A 236 -4.48 0.51 1.98
CA GLY A 236 -4.89 1.88 2.22
C GLY A 236 -4.35 2.40 3.55
N ALA A 237 -4.09 3.70 3.59
CA ALA A 237 -3.69 4.43 4.79
C ALA A 237 -4.78 5.46 5.16
N ALA A 238 -4.69 6.02 6.36
CA ALA A 238 -5.61 7.06 6.79
C ALA A 238 -4.95 8.11 7.68
N VAL A 239 -5.59 9.29 7.72
CA VAL A 239 -5.13 10.46 8.47
C VAL A 239 -6.29 11.15 9.16
N THR A 240 -6.00 11.83 10.25
CA THR A 240 -6.90 12.75 10.94
C THR A 240 -6.12 13.98 11.44
N THR A 241 -6.73 15.16 11.34
CA THR A 241 -6.17 16.41 11.88
C THR A 241 -6.77 16.78 13.24
N ASP A 242 -7.93 16.22 13.60
CA ASP A 242 -8.63 16.48 14.86
C ASP A 242 -8.59 15.31 15.85
N GLY A 243 -8.13 14.13 15.40
CA GLY A 243 -8.10 12.91 16.20
C GLY A 243 -9.45 12.19 16.30
N GLN A 244 -10.50 12.71 15.68
CA GLN A 244 -11.87 12.20 15.76
C GLN A 244 -12.34 11.65 14.42
N LYS A 245 -12.15 12.42 13.34
CA LYS A 245 -12.59 12.04 11.99
C LYS A 245 -11.39 11.63 11.16
N TRP A 246 -11.39 10.36 10.74
CA TRP A 246 -10.38 9.80 9.88
C TRP A 246 -10.83 9.84 8.42
N SER A 247 -9.88 10.12 7.54
CA SER A 247 -10.05 10.05 6.09
C SER A 247 -9.07 9.02 5.53
N ALA A 248 -9.53 8.18 4.60
CA ALA A 248 -8.67 7.28 3.86
C ALA A 248 -7.84 8.10 2.87
N GLU A 249 -6.54 8.15 3.07
CA GLU A 249 -5.61 8.95 2.27
C GLU A 249 -4.35 8.13 1.98
N GLY A 250 -4.03 7.97 0.70
CA GLY A 250 -2.82 7.27 0.27
C GLY A 250 -2.83 5.76 0.55
N SER A 251 -1.67 5.15 0.35
CA SER A 251 -1.46 3.72 0.51
C SER A 251 0.00 3.33 0.75
N ALA A 252 0.21 2.18 1.38
CA ALA A 252 1.52 1.58 1.61
C ALA A 252 1.55 0.15 1.07
N SER A 253 2.54 -0.15 0.24
CA SER A 253 2.82 -1.50 -0.25
C SER A 253 3.67 -2.25 0.77
N VAL A 254 3.21 -3.45 1.12
CA VAL A 254 3.87 -4.35 2.06
C VAL A 254 4.14 -5.67 1.36
N ALA A 255 5.32 -6.23 1.58
CA ALA A 255 5.65 -7.58 1.16
C ALA A 255 5.34 -8.57 2.29
N ASN A 256 4.73 -9.70 1.96
CA ASN A 256 4.57 -10.79 2.91
C ASN A 256 5.93 -11.47 3.19
N THR A 257 6.12 -11.88 4.43
CA THR A 257 7.35 -12.56 4.88
C THR A 257 7.21 -14.09 4.86
N GLN A 258 5.99 -14.59 4.70
CA GLN A 258 5.64 -16.01 4.74
C GLN A 258 4.71 -16.36 3.60
N GLY A 259 4.91 -17.53 3.00
CA GLY A 259 4.04 -18.07 1.97
C GLY A 259 2.81 -18.76 2.58
N PHE A 260 1.64 -18.61 1.96
CA PHE A 260 0.41 -19.29 2.39
C PHE A 260 -0.31 -19.92 1.21
N ASP A 261 -0.81 -21.14 1.42
CA ASP A 261 -1.77 -21.78 0.54
C ASP A 261 -3.10 -21.90 1.28
N PHE A 262 -4.16 -21.35 0.68
CA PHE A 262 -5.50 -21.40 1.24
C PHE A 262 -6.25 -22.57 0.63
N GLN A 263 -6.21 -23.76 1.24
CA GLN A 263 -6.97 -24.89 0.72
C GLN A 263 -8.41 -24.91 1.27
N TRP A 264 -9.37 -25.15 0.39
CA TRP A 264 -10.79 -25.06 0.66
C TRP A 264 -11.42 -26.43 0.98
N ALA A 265 -12.35 -26.46 1.93
CA ALA A 265 -13.35 -27.51 2.08
C ALA A 265 -14.72 -26.95 1.64
N PRO A 266 -15.51 -27.69 0.83
CA PRO A 266 -16.72 -27.17 0.21
C PRO A 266 -17.91 -26.97 1.17
N ASP A 267 -18.17 -25.73 1.61
CA ASP A 267 -19.35 -25.34 2.41
C ASP A 267 -20.16 -24.18 1.76
N ASP A 268 -21.36 -23.90 2.30
CA ASP A 268 -22.59 -23.28 1.74
C ASP A 268 -22.56 -22.01 0.89
N PHE A 269 -21.41 -21.39 0.61
CA PHE A 269 -21.37 -20.04 0.04
C PHE A 269 -20.66 -19.96 -1.33
N MET A 270 -21.20 -19.11 -2.21
CA MET A 270 -20.74 -18.93 -3.59
C MET A 270 -19.56 -17.95 -3.73
N SER A 271 -19.15 -17.33 -2.62
CA SER A 271 -18.09 -16.31 -2.61
C SER A 271 -17.19 -16.49 -1.39
N ILE A 272 -15.89 -16.46 -1.64
CA ILE A 272 -14.84 -16.76 -0.69
C ILE A 272 -13.90 -15.54 -0.64
N SER A 273 -13.59 -15.07 0.56
CA SER A 273 -12.61 -14.02 0.80
C SER A 273 -11.39 -14.62 1.51
N TYR A 274 -10.23 -14.53 0.84
CA TYR A 274 -8.93 -14.89 1.41
C TYR A 274 -8.38 -13.67 2.14
N ARG A 275 -8.05 -13.84 3.42
CA ARG A 275 -7.61 -12.75 4.28
C ARG A 275 -6.26 -13.04 4.92
N THR A 276 -5.46 -11.99 4.99
CA THR A 276 -4.24 -11.92 5.82
C THR A 276 -4.47 -10.91 6.94
N GLU A 277 -3.81 -11.08 8.06
CA GLU A 277 -3.77 -10.10 9.13
C GLU A 277 -2.59 -9.16 8.89
N VAL A 278 -2.87 -7.86 8.94
CA VAL A 278 -1.93 -6.79 8.63
C VAL A 278 -1.77 -5.91 9.86
N ARG A 279 -0.52 -5.69 10.26
CA ARG A 279 -0.19 -4.74 11.33
C ARG A 279 -0.15 -3.33 10.78
N TYR A 280 -0.92 -2.46 11.39
CA TYR A 280 -0.92 -1.02 11.17
C TYR A 280 -0.20 -0.31 12.31
N TYR A 281 0.70 0.62 11.97
CA TYR A 281 1.28 1.55 12.94
C TYR A 281 0.52 2.86 12.94
N LYS A 282 0.30 3.38 14.15
CA LYS A 282 -0.28 4.69 14.42
C LYS A 282 0.85 5.66 14.70
N TYR A 283 0.83 6.79 14.02
CA TYR A 283 1.82 7.85 14.21
C TYR A 283 1.15 9.18 14.54
N LYS A 284 1.88 10.02 15.28
CA LYS A 284 1.55 11.41 15.55
C LYS A 284 2.61 12.29 14.91
N TYR A 285 2.21 13.30 14.16
CA TYR A 285 3.10 14.35 13.67
C TYR A 285 2.85 15.64 14.46
N ASP A 286 3.87 16.09 15.18
CA ASP A 286 3.81 17.18 16.17
C ASP A 286 4.86 18.23 15.84
N CYS A 287 4.45 19.48 15.71
CA CYS A 287 5.31 20.63 15.42
C CYS A 287 5.29 21.61 16.58
N GLY A 288 6.19 21.42 17.55
CA GLY A 288 6.33 22.32 18.70
C GLY A 288 5.08 22.38 19.59
N GLY A 289 4.42 21.25 19.83
CA GLY A 289 3.20 21.14 20.64
C GLY A 289 1.90 21.27 19.82
N VAL A 290 2.00 21.56 18.53
CA VAL A 290 0.86 21.53 17.60
C VAL A 290 0.82 20.17 16.93
N ILE A 291 -0.17 19.35 17.29
CA ILE A 291 -0.43 18.08 16.61
C ILE A 291 -1.02 18.40 15.23
N VAL A 292 -0.20 18.22 14.20
CA VAL A 292 -0.57 18.49 12.82
C VAL A 292 -1.48 17.39 12.28
N ASN A 293 -1.11 16.14 12.54
CA ASN A 293 -1.93 15.00 12.16
C ASN A 293 -1.66 13.78 13.05
N ARG A 294 -2.58 12.83 12.99
CA ARG A 294 -2.33 11.44 13.31
C ARG A 294 -2.61 10.62 12.07
N LYS A 295 -1.80 9.59 11.83
CA LYS A 295 -1.87 8.75 10.64
C LYS A 295 -1.78 7.28 11.00
N VAL A 296 -2.39 6.44 10.19
CA VAL A 296 -2.26 4.98 10.26
C VAL A 296 -1.81 4.44 8.92
N LYS A 297 -0.81 3.55 8.94
CA LYS A 297 -0.24 2.92 7.75
C LYS A 297 0.05 1.46 8.00
N ALA A 298 -0.13 0.63 6.98
CA ALA A 298 0.29 -0.75 7.02
C ALA A 298 1.82 -0.82 7.17
N ALA A 299 2.28 -1.73 8.03
CA ALA A 299 3.69 -1.96 8.30
C ALA A 299 4.11 -3.34 7.77
N LEU A 300 3.41 -4.39 8.17
CA LEU A 300 3.75 -5.77 7.79
C LEU A 300 2.51 -6.66 7.82
N GLU A 301 2.54 -7.76 7.06
CA GLU A 301 1.63 -8.88 7.29
C GLU A 301 2.14 -9.70 8.49
N THR A 302 1.26 -10.01 9.44
CA THR A 302 1.65 -10.62 10.72
C THR A 302 1.93 -12.12 10.62
N GLY A 303 1.47 -12.75 9.54
CA GLY A 303 1.46 -14.20 9.38
C GLY A 303 0.09 -14.84 9.63
N GLY A 304 -0.84 -14.10 10.24
CA GLY A 304 -2.21 -14.57 10.44
C GLY A 304 -2.94 -14.68 9.11
N VAL A 305 -3.56 -15.82 8.83
CA VAL A 305 -4.36 -16.03 7.62
C VAL A 305 -5.69 -16.69 7.95
N LYS A 306 -6.73 -16.35 7.19
CA LYS A 306 -8.00 -17.07 7.24
C LYS A 306 -8.77 -16.94 5.94
N THR A 307 -9.65 -17.89 5.73
CA THR A 307 -10.68 -17.83 4.70
C THR A 307 -12.01 -17.52 5.38
N ILE A 308 -12.81 -16.63 4.79
CA ILE A 308 -14.20 -16.46 5.23
C ILE A 308 -15.15 -16.60 4.05
N HIS A 309 -16.37 -17.03 4.34
CA HIS A 309 -17.49 -16.89 3.42
C HIS A 309 -17.96 -15.44 3.42
N THR A 310 -18.35 -14.95 2.25
CA THR A 310 -19.00 -13.66 2.11
C THR A 310 -20.46 -13.89 1.74
N ASP A 311 -21.38 -13.32 2.53
CA ASP A 311 -22.83 -13.41 2.31
C ASP A 311 -23.31 -12.66 1.05
N GLY A 312 -22.38 -12.07 0.30
CA GLY A 312 -22.66 -11.40 -0.96
C GLY A 312 -22.94 -12.42 -2.06
N LEU A 313 -23.97 -12.15 -2.87
CA LEU A 313 -24.15 -12.83 -4.14
C LEU A 313 -22.89 -12.67 -4.99
N PRO A 314 -22.46 -13.74 -5.68
CA PRO A 314 -21.33 -13.61 -6.58
C PRO A 314 -21.70 -12.60 -7.68
N PRO A 315 -20.75 -11.77 -8.13
CA PRO A 315 -20.99 -10.82 -9.21
C PRO A 315 -21.50 -11.54 -10.47
N HIS A 316 -22.37 -10.91 -11.26
CA HIS A 316 -22.83 -11.51 -12.51
C HIS A 316 -21.99 -10.98 -13.69
N TRP A 317 -20.91 -11.69 -14.03
CA TRP A 317 -19.98 -11.33 -15.11
C TRP A 317 -20.20 -12.11 -16.42
N LEU A 318 -21.34 -12.76 -16.52
CA LEU A 318 -21.67 -13.71 -17.56
C LEU A 318 -21.94 -13.02 -18.91
N SER A 319 -21.02 -13.15 -19.88
CA SER A 319 -21.24 -12.73 -21.27
C SER A 319 -20.25 -13.41 -22.24
N ARG A 320 -20.63 -13.59 -23.51
CA ARG A 320 -19.74 -14.18 -24.55
C ARG A 320 -18.41 -13.42 -24.71
N ALA A 321 -18.41 -12.12 -24.46
CA ALA A 321 -17.20 -11.29 -24.56
C ALA A 321 -16.24 -11.45 -23.36
N LYS A 322 -16.75 -11.91 -22.22
CA LYS A 322 -16.01 -12.00 -20.94
C LYS A 322 -15.73 -13.43 -20.49
N CYS A 323 -16.39 -14.41 -21.10
CA CYS A 323 -16.28 -15.81 -20.75
C CYS A 323 -15.43 -16.59 -21.76
N THR A 324 -14.73 -17.59 -21.25
CA THR A 324 -14.24 -18.72 -22.02
C THR A 324 -15.07 -19.93 -21.60
N PHE A 325 -15.79 -20.50 -22.56
CA PHE A 325 -16.59 -21.72 -22.41
C PHE A 325 -15.74 -22.95 -22.74
N ASN A 326 -16.22 -24.14 -22.39
CA ASN A 326 -15.56 -25.41 -22.70
C ASN A 326 -14.10 -25.52 -22.22
N MET A 327 -13.80 -24.91 -21.07
CA MET A 327 -12.50 -25.00 -20.41
C MET A 327 -12.18 -26.48 -20.10
N PRO A 328 -10.96 -26.94 -20.41
CA PRO A 328 -10.58 -28.33 -20.16
C PRO A 328 -10.57 -28.62 -18.66
N ALA A 329 -10.94 -29.86 -18.31
CA ALA A 329 -10.77 -30.35 -16.95
C ALA A 329 -9.30 -30.26 -16.51
N GLY A 330 -9.06 -29.86 -15.27
CA GLY A 330 -7.72 -29.57 -14.78
C GLY A 330 -7.67 -28.40 -13.81
N THR A 331 -6.47 -27.88 -13.56
CA THR A 331 -6.28 -26.68 -12.75
C THR A 331 -6.02 -25.51 -13.67
N TRP A 332 -6.84 -24.46 -13.56
CA TRP A 332 -6.56 -23.16 -14.16
C TRP A 332 -6.02 -22.22 -13.09
N THR A 333 -4.91 -21.54 -13.38
CA THR A 333 -4.26 -20.62 -12.42
C THR A 333 -4.05 -19.25 -13.03
N LYS A 334 -4.57 -18.23 -12.34
CA LYS A 334 -4.32 -16.83 -12.62
C LYS A 334 -3.04 -16.37 -11.96
N THR A 335 -2.06 -16.00 -12.78
CA THR A 335 -0.76 -15.43 -12.34
C THR A 335 -0.50 -14.05 -12.91
N THR A 336 -1.43 -13.49 -13.68
CA THR A 336 -1.38 -12.16 -14.30
C THR A 336 -2.80 -11.57 -14.36
N GLY A 337 -2.93 -10.30 -14.75
CA GLY A 337 -4.22 -9.65 -14.94
C GLY A 337 -4.15 -8.15 -14.70
N LYS A 338 -5.27 -7.45 -14.86
CA LYS A 338 -5.39 -6.05 -14.45
C LYS A 338 -5.35 -5.93 -12.92
N ALA A 339 -4.69 -4.88 -12.43
CA ALA A 339 -4.74 -4.52 -11.03
C ALA A 339 -6.18 -4.18 -10.62
N TYR A 340 -6.57 -4.48 -9.39
CA TYR A 340 -7.85 -4.08 -8.82
C TYR A 340 -7.72 -3.63 -7.38
N ALA A 341 -8.71 -2.85 -6.94
CA ALA A 341 -8.84 -2.39 -5.58
C ALA A 341 -10.15 -2.92 -4.96
N ASN A 342 -10.10 -3.32 -3.70
CA ASN A 342 -11.26 -3.68 -2.89
C ASN A 342 -11.52 -2.56 -1.89
N SER A 343 -12.59 -1.78 -2.12
CA SER A 343 -13.00 -0.72 -1.19
C SER A 343 -13.53 -1.35 0.10
N GLY A 344 -12.94 -0.99 1.24
CA GLY A 344 -13.19 -1.69 2.50
C GLY A 344 -12.57 -3.09 2.56
N GLY A 345 -11.52 -3.32 1.77
CA GLY A 345 -10.71 -4.54 1.80
C GLY A 345 -10.03 -4.78 3.15
N VAL A 346 -9.71 -3.74 3.92
CA VAL A 346 -9.12 -3.84 5.26
C VAL A 346 -10.18 -3.53 6.30
N LYS A 347 -10.40 -4.48 7.21
CA LYS A 347 -11.36 -4.40 8.32
C LYS A 347 -10.69 -3.78 9.55
N ILE A 348 -10.75 -2.46 9.64
CA ILE A 348 -10.14 -1.61 10.67
C ILE A 348 -11.09 -0.52 11.19
N SER A 349 -12.35 -0.52 10.77
CA SER A 349 -13.37 0.45 11.21
C SER A 349 -13.56 0.51 12.72
N SER A 350 -13.36 -0.58 13.46
CA SER A 350 -13.39 -0.59 14.93
C SER A 350 -12.28 0.26 15.57
N VAL A 351 -11.22 0.59 14.83
CA VAL A 351 -10.04 1.31 15.33
C VAL A 351 -10.05 2.78 14.91
N ILE A 352 -10.50 3.08 13.69
CA ILE A 352 -10.44 4.43 13.10
C ILE A 352 -11.79 4.93 12.55
N GLY A 353 -12.87 4.16 12.71
CA GLY A 353 -14.21 4.53 12.25
C GLY A 353 -14.47 4.35 10.75
N ILE A 354 -13.48 3.94 9.95
CA ILE A 354 -13.59 3.70 8.51
C ILE A 354 -12.87 2.41 8.11
N GLU A 355 -13.33 1.78 7.02
CA GLU A 355 -12.59 0.69 6.38
C GLU A 355 -11.61 1.24 5.34
N LEU A 356 -10.47 0.56 5.18
CA LEU A 356 -9.45 0.95 4.20
C LEU A 356 -9.46 0.01 3.02
N SER A 357 -8.85 0.43 1.92
CA SER A 357 -8.78 -0.37 0.69
C SER A 357 -7.63 -1.38 0.74
N THR A 358 -7.75 -2.45 -0.05
CA THR A 358 -6.61 -3.22 -0.54
C THR A 358 -6.51 -3.03 -2.05
N ALA A 359 -5.31 -3.04 -2.60
CA ALA A 359 -5.07 -3.03 -4.04
C ALA A 359 -3.97 -4.02 -4.40
N ARG A 360 -4.15 -4.74 -5.51
CA ARG A 360 -3.22 -5.78 -5.96
C ARG A 360 -3.34 -6.11 -7.43
N THR A 361 -2.34 -6.84 -7.90
CA THR A 361 -2.33 -7.56 -9.19
C THR A 361 -1.98 -9.02 -8.91
N TYR A 362 -2.50 -9.96 -9.71
CA TYR A 362 -2.05 -11.36 -9.64
C TYR A 362 -0.65 -11.50 -10.21
N THR A 363 0.19 -12.31 -9.56
CA THR A 363 1.58 -12.58 -9.96
C THR A 363 1.89 -14.07 -9.79
N LYS A 364 3.09 -14.52 -10.17
CA LYS A 364 3.57 -15.87 -9.83
C LYS A 364 3.68 -16.10 -8.32
N GLY A 365 3.87 -15.04 -7.54
CA GLY A 365 3.89 -15.12 -6.08
C GLY A 365 2.50 -15.06 -5.46
N SER A 366 1.55 -14.38 -6.10
CA SER A 366 0.21 -14.18 -5.56
C SER A 366 -0.82 -14.59 -6.60
N SER A 367 -1.22 -15.87 -6.62
CA SER A 367 -2.03 -16.50 -7.66
C SER A 367 -3.40 -16.95 -7.14
N LEU A 368 -4.38 -17.01 -8.03
CA LEU A 368 -5.72 -17.56 -7.76
C LEU A 368 -5.95 -18.74 -8.70
N SER A 369 -6.36 -19.88 -8.16
CA SER A 369 -6.54 -21.11 -8.92
C SER A 369 -7.94 -21.66 -8.78
N TYR A 370 -8.44 -22.24 -9.86
CA TYR A 370 -9.72 -22.93 -9.93
C TYR A 370 -9.48 -24.37 -10.41
N LYS A 371 -10.16 -25.33 -9.78
CA LYS A 371 -10.27 -26.69 -10.29
C LYS A 371 -11.46 -26.75 -11.25
N MET A 372 -11.17 -27.02 -12.51
CA MET A 372 -12.16 -27.32 -13.53
C MET A 372 -12.40 -28.82 -13.52
N ASP A 373 -13.63 -29.22 -13.22
CA ASP A 373 -14.08 -30.62 -13.30
C ASP A 373 -15.00 -30.79 -14.50
N ALA A 374 -15.21 -32.02 -14.96
CA ALA A 374 -16.21 -32.32 -15.99
C ALA A 374 -17.59 -31.79 -15.52
N GLY A 375 -18.16 -30.82 -16.25
CA GLY A 375 -19.42 -30.13 -15.91
C GLY A 375 -19.29 -28.65 -15.51
N HIS A 376 -18.07 -28.20 -15.17
CA HIS A 376 -17.74 -26.82 -14.84
C HIS A 376 -16.74 -26.26 -15.85
N ASP A 377 -17.24 -25.85 -17.00
CA ASP A 377 -16.41 -25.57 -18.17
C ASP A 377 -16.25 -24.06 -18.45
N SER A 378 -16.93 -23.21 -17.70
CA SER A 378 -17.00 -21.79 -18.03
C SER A 378 -16.26 -20.97 -16.99
N LEU A 379 -15.40 -20.08 -17.48
CA LEU A 379 -14.65 -19.15 -16.65
C LEU A 379 -14.86 -17.76 -17.22
N CYS A 380 -15.31 -16.82 -16.41
CA CYS A 380 -15.63 -15.46 -16.83
C CYS A 380 -14.83 -14.43 -16.05
N GLY A 381 -14.36 -13.39 -16.74
CA GLY A 381 -13.70 -12.25 -16.12
C GLY A 381 -14.63 -11.05 -15.94
N ASP A 382 -14.33 -10.20 -14.96
CA ASP A 382 -15.15 -9.02 -14.65
C ASP A 382 -15.15 -7.94 -15.76
N THR A 383 -13.99 -7.73 -16.36
CA THR A 383 -13.70 -6.63 -17.30
C THR A 383 -13.33 -7.11 -18.70
N ASP A 384 -13.01 -8.39 -18.85
CA ASP A 384 -12.44 -8.99 -20.05
C ASP A 384 -12.51 -10.53 -19.91
N LYS A 385 -11.92 -11.28 -20.83
CA LYS A 385 -11.71 -12.72 -20.67
C LYS A 385 -10.90 -13.03 -19.40
N PRO A 386 -10.97 -14.26 -18.85
CA PRO A 386 -10.45 -14.57 -17.52
C PRO A 386 -8.98 -14.23 -17.28
N ASN A 387 -8.14 -14.35 -18.31
CA ASN A 387 -6.70 -14.09 -18.19
C ASN A 387 -6.38 -12.60 -17.96
N PRO A 388 -6.78 -11.65 -18.85
CA PRO A 388 -6.55 -10.22 -18.64
C PRO A 388 -7.45 -9.54 -17.59
N ALA A 389 -8.57 -10.15 -17.19
CA ALA A 389 -9.51 -9.56 -16.23
C ALA A 389 -8.85 -9.26 -14.86
N SER A 390 -9.50 -8.47 -14.01
CA SER A 390 -9.07 -8.24 -12.63
C SER A 390 -9.56 -9.34 -11.71
N LYS A 391 -10.83 -9.75 -11.85
CA LYS A 391 -11.46 -10.83 -11.08
C LYS A 391 -12.02 -11.89 -12.02
N VAL A 392 -12.24 -13.08 -11.48
CA VAL A 392 -12.65 -14.27 -12.25
C VAL A 392 -13.65 -15.08 -11.46
N GLN A 393 -14.62 -15.65 -12.15
CA GLN A 393 -15.64 -16.53 -11.61
C GLN A 393 -15.85 -17.76 -12.49
N GLN A 394 -16.09 -18.89 -11.84
CA GLN A 394 -16.41 -20.17 -12.47
C GLN A 394 -17.93 -20.34 -12.61
N TYR A 395 -18.36 -20.96 -13.71
CA TYR A 395 -19.77 -21.23 -14.05
C TYR A 395 -19.93 -22.67 -14.62
N TYR A 396 -21.17 -23.18 -14.61
CA TYR A 396 -21.54 -24.50 -15.18
C TYR A 396 -21.92 -24.44 -16.66
N ASN A 397 -21.76 -25.57 -17.35
CA ASN A 397 -21.85 -25.80 -18.80
C ASN A 397 -23.16 -25.37 -19.50
N ARG A 398 -24.28 -25.27 -18.79
CA ARG A 398 -25.57 -24.99 -19.44
C ARG A 398 -25.76 -23.55 -19.95
N ILE A 399 -24.86 -22.64 -19.61
CA ILE A 399 -25.01 -21.22 -19.92
C ILE A 399 -24.68 -20.89 -21.39
N GLU A 400 -23.87 -21.71 -22.06
CA GLU A 400 -23.57 -21.52 -23.49
C GLU A 400 -24.84 -21.63 -24.37
N GLU A 401 -25.85 -22.39 -23.91
CA GLU A 401 -27.13 -22.54 -24.61
C GLU A 401 -28.07 -21.34 -24.41
N GLU A 402 -27.86 -20.55 -23.36
CA GLU A 402 -28.74 -19.44 -22.94
C GLU A 402 -28.23 -18.04 -23.36
N LEU A 403 -26.97 -17.94 -23.80
CA LEU A 403 -26.29 -16.70 -24.23
C LEU A 403 -25.86 -16.73 -25.69
#